data_AF-A0A7J9YV82-F1
#
_entry.id   AF-A0A7J9YV82-F1
#
_cell.length_a   1.000
_cell.length_b   1.000
_cell.length_c   1.000
_cell.angle_alpha   90.00
_cell.angle_beta   90.00
_cell.angle_gamma   90.00
#
_symmetry.space_group_name_H-M   'P 1'
#
loop_
_entity.id
_entity.type
_entity.pdbx_description
1 polymer ?
#
loop_
_entity_poly.entity_id
_entity_poly.type
_entity_poly.pdbx_seq_one_letter_code
_entity_poly.pdbx_strand_id
1 'polypeptide(L)'
;MWSGIVEPQAGAVGGERRSRWVRRRGRLIAYRLRPVSGLDPSQPRRRRGRERQRLGALELVASQGARIRAAAERHGVAEEAIAGAILFDALENPYLRPFARLGPGKVRPGHLTRLSVAELAERAGRVPHAPRGALERWRLLRRPPAAIDYIAAILSHHAADYRQIAGVEIGEDVGVLLTLYQGGDSDLRAAQLARRRAEDPAAVPLAADEMGPWVERNAGFVRAALRGEPSIEAVGRGARRVRSARLQVGTSTAAQVRSPIARGSGTPAPSAPSRGAELR
;
A
#
# COMPACT_ATOMS: atom_id res chain seq x y z
N MET A 1 -29.51 -13.91 -24.28
CA MET A 1 -30.05 -12.70 -23.60
C MET A 1 -29.92 -12.91 -22.11
N TRP A 2 -29.40 -11.92 -21.39
CA TRP A 2 -29.50 -11.62 -19.95
C TRP A 2 -28.22 -10.86 -19.56
N SER A 3 -28.22 -9.59 -19.95
CA SER A 3 -27.31 -8.56 -19.46
C SER A 3 -27.82 -8.08 -18.10
N GLY A 4 -27.00 -8.20 -17.07
CA GLY A 4 -27.31 -7.74 -15.73
C GLY A 4 -26.05 -7.24 -15.02
N ILE A 5 -25.32 -6.33 -15.67
CA ILE A 5 -24.27 -5.56 -15.00
C ILE A 5 -25.00 -4.56 -14.12
N VAL A 6 -25.06 -4.85 -12.82
CA VAL A 6 -25.53 -3.89 -11.81
C VAL A 6 -24.45 -2.82 -11.68
N GLU A 7 -24.71 -1.68 -12.30
CA GLU A 7 -23.92 -0.47 -12.18
C GLU A 7 -24.01 0.05 -10.72
N PRO A 8 -22.89 0.27 -10.01
CA PRO A 8 -22.94 0.76 -8.65
C PRO A 8 -23.33 2.24 -8.64
N GLN A 9 -24.52 2.55 -8.10
CA GLN A 9 -24.94 3.93 -7.90
C GLN A 9 -23.97 4.67 -6.97
N ALA A 10 -23.38 5.75 -7.51
CA ALA A 10 -22.55 6.68 -6.78
C ALA A 10 -23.42 7.67 -6.01
N GLY A 11 -23.74 7.39 -4.75
CA GLY A 11 -24.53 8.32 -3.95
C GLY A 11 -24.74 7.89 -2.49
N ALA A 12 -23.72 8.08 -1.64
CA ALA A 12 -23.88 8.28 -0.20
C ALA A 12 -22.52 8.55 0.46
N VAL A 13 -22.24 9.82 0.75
CA VAL A 13 -21.12 10.26 1.58
C VAL A 13 -21.64 10.37 3.02
N GLY A 14 -21.35 9.38 3.88
CA GLY A 14 -21.60 9.53 5.32
C GLY A 14 -21.94 8.27 6.13
N GLY A 15 -22.26 7.13 5.49
CA GLY A 15 -22.58 5.89 6.20
C GLY A 15 -21.33 5.06 6.55
N GLU A 16 -21.19 4.64 7.80
CA GLU A 16 -20.16 3.71 8.27
C GLU A 16 -20.29 2.36 7.51
N ARG A 17 -19.46 2.17 6.47
CA ARG A 17 -19.55 0.99 5.60
C ARG A 17 -19.09 -0.26 6.34
N ARG A 18 -20.03 -1.00 6.93
CA ARG A 18 -19.79 -2.34 7.50
C ARG A 18 -19.26 -3.27 6.40
N SER A 19 -18.24 -4.06 6.73
CA SER A 19 -17.69 -5.05 5.79
C SER A 19 -18.70 -6.18 5.60
N ARG A 20 -19.06 -6.47 4.35
CA ARG A 20 -20.00 -7.54 3.99
C ARG A 20 -19.21 -8.73 3.46
N TRP A 21 -19.47 -9.91 4.00
CA TRP A 21 -19.02 -11.16 3.39
C TRP A 21 -19.84 -11.39 2.11
N VAL A 22 -19.16 -11.52 0.97
CA VAL A 22 -19.82 -11.79 -0.30
C VAL A 22 -19.47 -13.20 -0.74
N ARG A 23 -20.49 -14.06 -0.82
CA ARG A 23 -20.43 -15.31 -1.59
C ARG A 23 -20.99 -15.00 -2.97
N ARG A 24 -20.13 -14.86 -3.98
CA ARG A 24 -20.61 -14.88 -5.38
C ARG A 24 -21.02 -16.32 -5.73
N ARG A 25 -22.19 -16.52 -6.33
CA ARG A 25 -22.58 -17.82 -6.92
C ARG A 25 -21.43 -18.30 -7.82
N GLY A 26 -20.94 -19.52 -7.59
CA GLY A 26 -19.80 -20.11 -8.32
C GLY A 26 -18.40 -19.86 -7.75
N ARG A 27 -18.26 -19.17 -6.60
CA ARG A 27 -16.98 -19.08 -5.86
C ARG A 27 -17.11 -19.73 -4.47
N LEU A 28 -16.31 -20.77 -4.21
CA LEU A 28 -16.32 -21.52 -2.95
C LEU A 28 -15.62 -20.77 -1.79
N ILE A 29 -14.69 -19.88 -2.11
CA ILE A 29 -13.94 -19.11 -1.10
C ILE A 29 -14.68 -17.79 -0.85
N ALA A 30 -15.28 -17.66 0.33
CA ALA A 30 -15.85 -16.39 0.78
C ALA A 30 -14.73 -15.37 0.96
N TYR A 31 -14.87 -14.20 0.34
CA TYR A 31 -13.94 -13.09 0.52
C TYR A 31 -14.66 -11.93 1.22
N ARG A 32 -13.89 -11.19 2.01
CA ARG A 32 -14.40 -10.06 2.78
C ARG A 32 -14.20 -8.80 1.96
N LEU A 33 -15.29 -8.24 1.45
CA LEU A 33 -15.23 -6.92 0.83
C LEU A 33 -14.97 -5.87 1.91
N ARG A 34 -13.73 -5.37 2.01
CA ARG A 34 -13.45 -4.10 2.67
C ARG A 34 -13.64 -3.00 1.62
N PRO A 35 -14.45 -1.97 1.89
CA PRO A 35 -14.52 -0.85 0.98
C PRO A 35 -13.12 -0.23 0.88
N VAL A 36 -12.54 -0.24 -0.32
CA VAL A 36 -11.49 0.72 -0.67
C VAL A 36 -12.03 2.12 -0.38
N SER A 37 -11.15 3.02 0.06
CA SER A 37 -11.49 4.37 0.46
C SER A 37 -12.17 5.17 -0.66
N GLY A 38 -11.93 4.78 -1.92
CA GLY A 38 -12.40 5.49 -3.12
C GLY A 38 -11.69 6.83 -3.33
N LEU A 39 -10.69 7.16 -2.50
CA LEU A 39 -9.90 8.35 -2.64
C LEU A 39 -8.83 8.14 -3.70
N ASP A 40 -8.55 9.19 -4.47
CA ASP A 40 -7.41 9.19 -5.37
C ASP A 40 -6.10 8.88 -4.57
N PRO A 41 -5.18 8.04 -5.08
CA PRO A 41 -3.96 7.69 -4.35
C PRO A 41 -3.05 8.89 -4.02
N SER A 42 -3.09 9.94 -4.83
CA SER A 42 -2.35 11.18 -4.61
C SER A 42 -3.00 12.09 -3.57
N GLN A 43 -4.30 11.91 -3.29
CA GLN A 43 -5.07 12.77 -2.39
C GLN A 43 -4.58 12.64 -0.93
N PRO A 44 -4.32 13.77 -0.24
CA PRO A 44 -4.01 13.77 1.18
C PRO A 44 -5.09 13.12 2.04
N ARG A 45 -4.69 12.40 3.08
CA ARG A 45 -5.62 11.76 4.02
C ARG A 45 -5.93 12.71 5.18
N ARG A 46 -7.23 12.92 5.47
CA ARG A 46 -7.70 13.82 6.54
C ARG A 46 -7.10 13.51 7.92
N ARG A 47 -6.89 12.23 8.25
CA ARG A 47 -6.29 11.81 9.53
C ARG A 47 -4.77 11.81 9.42
N ARG A 48 -4.10 12.61 10.26
CA ARG A 48 -2.63 12.73 10.32
C ARG A 48 -1.90 11.38 10.32
N GLY A 49 -2.38 10.40 11.09
CA GLY A 49 -1.76 9.07 11.16
C GLY A 49 -1.89 8.23 9.88
N ARG A 50 -2.95 8.44 9.07
CA ARG A 50 -3.09 7.84 7.74
C ARG A 50 -2.23 8.58 6.72
N GLU A 51 -2.18 9.90 6.81
CA GLU A 51 -1.34 10.70 5.92
C GLU A 51 0.15 10.38 6.08
N ARG A 52 0.63 10.23 7.32
CA ARG A 52 2.00 9.76 7.56
C ARG A 52 2.30 8.39 6.97
N GLN A 53 1.31 7.49 6.93
CA GLN A 53 1.49 6.17 6.30
C GLN A 53 1.54 6.27 4.79
N ARG A 54 0.66 7.09 4.19
CA ARG A 54 0.68 7.38 2.75
C ARG A 54 2.02 7.96 2.32
N LEU A 55 2.45 9.05 2.96
CA LEU A 55 3.72 9.72 2.65
C LEU A 55 4.93 8.80 2.87
N GLY A 56 4.97 8.09 3.99
CA GLY A 56 6.06 7.16 4.28
C GLY A 56 6.13 5.99 3.31
N ALA A 57 5.01 5.51 2.78
CA ALA A 57 5.00 4.48 1.74
C ALA A 57 5.47 5.01 0.38
N LEU A 58 5.09 6.24 0.02
CA LEU A 58 5.58 6.89 -1.21
C LEU A 58 7.08 7.13 -1.17
N GLU A 59 7.59 7.66 -0.06
CA GLU A 59 9.02 7.85 0.16
C GLU A 59 9.78 6.52 0.14
N LEU A 60 9.22 5.48 0.77
CA LEU A 60 9.83 4.15 0.77
C LEU A 60 9.90 3.56 -0.64
N VAL A 61 8.81 3.58 -1.41
CA VAL A 61 8.80 3.04 -2.78
C VAL A 61 9.77 3.82 -3.68
N ALA A 62 9.79 5.16 -3.57
CA ALA A 62 10.71 5.99 -4.34
C ALA A 62 12.18 5.72 -3.98
N SER A 63 12.52 5.71 -2.69
CA SER A 63 13.90 5.51 -2.21
C SER A 63 14.40 4.06 -2.35
N GLN A 64 13.49 3.08 -2.42
CA GLN A 64 13.83 1.66 -2.56
C GLN A 64 13.55 1.11 -3.96
N GLY A 65 13.26 1.97 -4.96
CA GLY A 65 12.91 1.53 -6.31
C GLY A 65 13.91 0.55 -6.91
N ALA A 66 15.21 0.82 -6.82
CA ALA A 66 16.26 -0.10 -7.29
C ALA A 66 16.22 -1.47 -6.59
N ARG A 67 15.94 -1.51 -5.28
CA ARG A 67 15.80 -2.77 -4.55
C ARG A 67 14.53 -3.53 -4.96
N ILE A 68 13.42 -2.82 -5.15
CA ILE A 68 12.16 -3.42 -5.61
C ILE A 68 12.39 -4.10 -6.97
N ARG A 69 13.06 -3.43 -7.91
CA ARG A 69 13.42 -3.99 -9.21
C ARG A 69 14.33 -5.22 -9.11
N ALA A 70 15.39 -5.13 -8.31
CA ALA A 70 16.30 -6.26 -8.11
C ALA A 70 15.59 -7.47 -7.43
N ALA A 71 14.64 -7.22 -6.52
CA ALA A 71 13.84 -8.27 -5.90
C ALA A 71 12.85 -8.87 -6.91
N ALA A 72 12.17 -8.04 -7.70
CA ALA A 72 11.29 -8.47 -8.79
C ALA A 72 12.01 -9.39 -9.79
N GLU A 73 13.17 -8.95 -10.28
CA GLU A 73 14.02 -9.72 -11.21
C GLU A 73 14.45 -11.06 -10.59
N ARG A 74 15.00 -11.06 -9.37
CA ARG A 74 15.41 -12.28 -8.66
C ARG A 74 14.29 -13.30 -8.52
N HIS A 75 13.06 -12.82 -8.36
CA HIS A 75 11.91 -13.63 -8.03
C HIS A 75 10.98 -13.91 -9.23
N GLY A 76 11.26 -13.34 -10.40
CA GLY A 76 10.46 -13.50 -11.61
C GLY A 76 9.04 -12.99 -11.44
N VAL A 77 8.88 -11.79 -10.86
CA VAL A 77 7.58 -11.14 -10.64
C VAL A 77 7.62 -9.67 -11.01
N ALA A 78 6.49 -9.09 -11.39
CA ALA A 78 6.39 -7.67 -11.73
C ALA A 78 6.75 -6.76 -10.53
N GLU A 79 7.58 -5.73 -10.79
CA GLU A 79 7.96 -4.73 -9.79
C GLU A 79 6.76 -3.91 -9.28
N GLU A 80 5.77 -3.67 -10.15
CA GLU A 80 4.53 -3.00 -9.77
C GLU A 80 3.68 -3.82 -8.81
N ALA A 81 3.79 -5.15 -8.80
CA ALA A 81 3.11 -5.97 -7.79
C ALA A 81 3.72 -5.74 -6.40
N ILE A 82 5.05 -5.69 -6.30
CA ILE A 82 5.73 -5.41 -5.03
C ILE A 82 5.38 -4.00 -4.52
N ALA A 83 5.55 -2.99 -5.37
CA ALA A 83 5.24 -1.60 -5.03
C ALA A 83 3.75 -1.40 -4.74
N GLY A 84 2.90 -2.04 -5.54
CA GLY A 84 1.45 -2.02 -5.40
C GLY A 84 0.97 -2.58 -4.06
N ALA A 85 1.54 -3.70 -3.59
CA ALA A 85 1.24 -4.26 -2.27
C ALA A 85 1.57 -3.26 -1.14
N ILE A 86 2.75 -2.64 -1.20
CA ILE A 86 3.21 -1.64 -0.21
C ILE A 86 2.27 -0.43 -0.19
N LEU A 87 1.95 0.12 -1.37
CA LEU A 87 1.11 1.31 -1.51
C LEU A 87 -0.33 1.02 -1.08
N PHE A 88 -0.93 -0.07 -1.57
CA PHE A 88 -2.29 -0.44 -1.20
C PHE A 88 -2.46 -0.55 0.32
N ASP A 89 -1.54 -1.23 1.00
CA ASP A 89 -1.63 -1.39 2.45
C ASP A 89 -1.50 -0.08 3.22
N ALA A 90 -0.72 0.87 2.73
CA ALA A 90 -0.58 2.18 3.35
C ALA A 90 -1.76 3.12 3.07
N LEU A 91 -2.34 3.03 1.86
CA LEU A 91 -3.35 3.96 1.37
C LEU A 91 -4.78 3.50 1.68
N GLU A 92 -5.08 2.22 1.46
CA GLU A 92 -6.42 1.64 1.53
C GLU A 92 -6.64 0.81 2.80
N ASN A 93 -5.58 0.22 3.33
CA ASN A 93 -5.63 -0.59 4.54
C ASN A 93 -4.68 -0.09 5.63
N PRO A 94 -4.61 1.22 5.97
CA PRO A 94 -3.60 1.71 6.92
C PRO A 94 -3.72 1.06 8.30
N TYR A 95 -2.59 0.89 8.99
CA TYR A 95 -2.57 0.47 10.38
C TYR A 95 -3.33 1.46 11.26
N LEU A 96 -4.26 0.95 12.06
CA LEU A 96 -5.02 1.74 13.03
C LEU A 96 -4.18 2.10 14.26
N ARG A 97 -3.22 1.23 14.63
CA ARG A 97 -2.40 1.35 15.84
C ARG A 97 -0.92 1.31 15.47
N PRO A 98 -0.11 2.32 15.83
CA PRO A 98 1.30 2.40 15.44
C PRO A 98 2.16 1.22 15.91
N PHE A 99 1.88 0.68 17.09
CA PHE A 99 2.66 -0.43 17.68
C PHE A 99 2.37 -1.80 17.04
N ALA A 100 1.29 -1.93 16.28
CA ALA A 100 0.92 -3.16 15.58
C ALA A 100 1.47 -3.24 14.14
N ARG A 101 2.44 -2.38 13.81
CA ARG A 101 3.05 -2.33 12.47
C ARG A 101 3.97 -3.53 12.26
N LEU A 102 3.64 -4.35 11.27
CA LEU A 102 4.45 -5.48 10.80
C LEU A 102 5.53 -5.03 9.80
N GLY A 103 5.35 -3.86 9.17
CA GLY A 103 6.25 -3.34 8.14
C GLY A 103 5.49 -3.06 6.83
N PRO A 104 6.22 -2.72 5.75
CA PRO A 104 5.66 -2.55 4.41
C PRO A 104 4.95 -3.84 3.93
N GLY A 105 3.82 -3.70 3.24
CA GLY A 105 3.06 -4.82 2.67
C GLY A 105 2.45 -5.81 3.69
N LYS A 106 2.53 -5.50 5.00
CA LYS A 106 1.90 -6.27 6.10
C LYS A 106 2.12 -7.78 6.05
N VAL A 107 3.31 -8.21 5.62
CA VAL A 107 3.67 -9.63 5.60
C VAL A 107 3.41 -10.25 6.98
N ARG A 108 2.68 -11.36 7.01
CA ARG A 108 2.37 -12.05 8.26
C ARG A 108 3.56 -12.90 8.69
N PRO A 109 4.08 -12.73 9.91
CA PRO A 109 5.28 -13.43 10.36
C PRO A 109 5.02 -14.89 10.76
N GLY A 110 3.80 -15.41 10.73
CA GLY A 110 3.49 -16.76 11.17
C GLY A 110 1.99 -16.98 11.31
N HIS A 111 1.59 -18.24 11.48
CA HIS A 111 0.24 -18.66 11.85
C HIS A 111 0.34 -19.77 12.90
N LEU A 112 -0.69 -19.91 13.73
CA LEU A 112 -0.70 -20.91 14.82
C LEU A 112 -1.00 -22.33 14.31
N THR A 113 -1.84 -22.46 13.28
CA THR A 113 -2.40 -23.75 12.84
C THR A 113 -1.87 -24.25 11.50
N ARG A 114 -1.20 -23.38 10.74
CA ARG A 114 -0.63 -23.71 9.43
C ARG A 114 0.65 -22.91 9.21
N LEU A 115 1.45 -23.32 8.23
CA LEU A 115 2.59 -22.50 7.81
C LEU A 115 2.08 -21.20 7.18
N SER A 116 2.72 -20.09 7.53
CA SER A 116 2.54 -18.83 6.82
C SER A 116 3.19 -18.88 5.44
N VAL A 117 2.72 -18.02 4.54
CA VAL A 117 3.34 -17.91 3.21
C VAL A 117 4.80 -17.42 3.30
N ALA A 118 5.12 -16.65 4.35
CA ALA A 118 6.49 -16.26 4.67
C ALA A 118 7.35 -17.47 5.11
N GLU A 119 6.80 -18.37 5.94
CA GLU A 119 7.42 -19.67 6.26
C GLU A 119 7.67 -20.51 5.00
N LEU A 120 6.69 -20.57 4.11
CA LEU A 120 6.80 -21.33 2.85
C LEU A 120 7.89 -20.73 1.95
N ALA A 121 7.99 -19.40 1.87
CA ALA A 121 9.04 -18.72 1.14
C ALA A 121 10.45 -19.01 1.71
N GLU A 122 10.60 -19.02 3.03
CA GLU A 122 11.86 -19.40 3.70
C GLU A 122 12.23 -20.87 3.45
N ARG A 123 11.27 -21.79 3.62
CA ARG A 123 11.50 -23.23 3.41
C ARG A 123 11.89 -23.56 1.97
N ALA A 124 11.37 -22.79 1.02
CA ALA A 124 11.74 -22.88 -0.38
C ALA A 124 13.08 -22.20 -0.72
N GLY A 125 13.80 -21.65 0.27
CA GLY A 125 15.07 -20.97 0.07
C GLY A 125 14.97 -19.64 -0.68
N ARG A 126 13.77 -19.05 -0.82
CA ARG A 126 13.57 -17.80 -1.56
C ARG A 126 14.03 -16.58 -0.76
N VAL A 127 14.05 -16.68 0.56
CA VAL A 127 14.54 -15.64 1.48
C VAL A 127 15.34 -16.28 2.61
N PRO A 128 16.25 -15.53 3.28
CA PRO A 128 16.97 -16.05 4.43
C PRO A 128 16.03 -16.59 5.50
N HIS A 129 16.31 -17.80 5.97
CA HIS A 129 15.56 -18.44 7.03
C HIS A 129 15.69 -17.65 8.35
N ALA A 130 14.58 -17.53 9.09
CA ALA A 130 14.57 -16.95 10.42
C ALA A 130 14.64 -18.07 11.47
N PRO A 131 15.84 -18.42 12.00
CA PRO A 131 16.02 -19.59 12.87
C PRO A 131 15.23 -19.53 14.17
N ARG A 132 14.92 -18.32 14.69
CA ARG A 132 14.08 -18.14 15.88
C ARG A 132 12.59 -17.98 15.55
N GLY A 133 12.19 -18.39 14.34
CA GLY A 133 10.80 -18.45 13.90
C GLY A 133 10.11 -17.08 13.83
N ALA A 134 8.82 -17.07 14.19
CA ALA A 134 7.93 -15.94 13.96
C ALA A 134 8.38 -14.62 14.64
N LEU A 135 9.01 -14.68 15.81
CA LEU A 135 9.47 -13.46 16.50
C LEU A 135 10.62 -12.77 15.77
N GLU A 136 11.58 -13.54 15.26
CA GLU A 136 12.68 -13.00 14.47
C GLU A 136 12.21 -12.53 13.11
N ARG A 137 11.34 -13.30 12.46
CA ARG A 137 10.66 -12.86 11.23
C ARG A 137 9.90 -11.55 11.44
N TRP A 138 9.20 -11.39 12.56
CA TRP A 138 8.53 -10.14 12.91
C TRP A 138 9.50 -8.96 13.01
N ARG A 139 10.70 -9.16 13.58
CA ARG A 139 11.75 -8.12 13.62
C ARG A 139 12.32 -7.81 12.24
N LEU A 140 12.54 -8.83 11.43
CA LEU A 140 13.04 -8.70 10.05
C LEU A 140 12.05 -7.93 9.17
N LEU A 141 10.77 -8.31 9.20
CA LEU A 141 9.73 -7.70 8.36
C LEU A 141 9.48 -6.21 8.68
N ARG A 142 9.88 -5.72 9.86
CA ARG A 142 9.84 -4.28 10.16
C ARG A 142 10.93 -3.49 9.43
N ARG A 143 11.94 -4.14 8.86
CA ARG A 143 13.00 -3.52 8.06
C ARG A 143 12.53 -3.48 6.59
N PRO A 144 12.42 -2.29 5.97
CA PRO A 144 11.97 -2.18 4.58
C PRO A 144 12.69 -3.09 3.59
N PRO A 145 14.03 -3.23 3.64
CA PRO A 145 14.75 -4.09 2.71
C PRO A 145 14.32 -5.56 2.77
N ALA A 146 14.16 -6.10 3.98
CA ALA A 146 13.73 -7.48 4.18
C ALA A 146 12.24 -7.66 3.84
N ALA A 147 11.38 -6.69 4.17
CA ALA A 147 9.97 -6.76 3.80
C ALA A 147 9.77 -6.84 2.27
N ILE A 148 10.52 -6.06 1.50
CA ILE A 148 10.51 -6.08 0.03
C ILE A 148 10.86 -7.48 -0.49
N ASP A 149 11.94 -8.07 0.02
CA ASP A 149 12.37 -9.41 -0.39
C ASP A 149 11.31 -10.48 -0.07
N TYR A 150 10.67 -10.39 1.11
CA TYR A 150 9.57 -11.30 1.48
C TYR A 150 8.33 -11.12 0.60
N ILE A 151 7.96 -9.89 0.26
CA ILE A 151 6.84 -9.63 -0.67
C ILE A 151 7.13 -10.31 -2.01
N ALA A 152 8.31 -10.07 -2.59
CA ALA A 152 8.71 -10.67 -3.87
C ALA A 152 8.72 -12.20 -3.82
N ALA A 153 9.27 -12.79 -2.76
CA ALA A 153 9.32 -14.23 -2.59
C ALA A 153 7.92 -14.88 -2.40
N ILE A 154 7.00 -14.20 -1.70
CA ILE A 154 5.61 -14.63 -1.55
C ILE A 154 4.89 -14.60 -2.91
N LEU A 155 5.04 -13.52 -3.68
CA LEU A 155 4.47 -13.40 -5.02
C LEU A 155 5.02 -14.50 -5.94
N SER A 156 6.32 -14.76 -5.90
CA SER A 156 6.99 -15.82 -6.66
C SER A 156 6.49 -17.21 -6.29
N HIS A 157 6.21 -17.45 -5.01
CA HIS A 157 5.60 -18.71 -4.58
C HIS A 157 4.20 -18.87 -5.18
N HIS A 158 3.36 -17.83 -5.15
CA HIS A 158 2.05 -17.86 -5.77
C HIS A 158 2.12 -18.08 -7.29
N ALA A 159 3.06 -17.43 -7.98
CA ALA A 159 3.31 -17.64 -9.41
C ALA A 159 3.74 -19.07 -9.71
N ALA A 160 4.62 -19.64 -8.89
CA ALA A 160 5.09 -21.01 -9.04
C ALA A 160 3.95 -22.03 -8.92
N ASP A 161 3.02 -21.84 -7.97
CA ASP A 161 1.86 -22.73 -7.83
C ASP A 161 1.00 -22.73 -9.10
N TYR A 162 0.75 -21.56 -9.70
CA TYR A 162 -0.03 -21.45 -10.94
C TYR A 162 0.66 -22.10 -12.13
N ARG A 163 1.97 -21.91 -12.25
CA ARG A 163 2.76 -22.56 -13.29
C ARG A 163 2.76 -24.08 -13.12
N GLN A 164 3.02 -24.57 -11.91
CA GLN A 164 3.16 -26.01 -11.65
C GLN A 164 1.83 -26.77 -11.71
N ILE A 165 0.74 -26.16 -11.22
CA ILE A 165 -0.55 -26.85 -11.08
C ILE A 165 -1.47 -26.59 -12.28
N ALA A 166 -1.50 -25.36 -12.81
CA ALA A 166 -2.41 -24.96 -13.88
C ALA A 166 -1.73 -24.75 -15.24
N GLY A 167 -0.40 -24.79 -15.30
CA GLY A 167 0.36 -24.52 -16.53
C GLY A 167 0.22 -23.08 -17.01
N VAL A 168 0.01 -22.12 -16.10
CA VAL A 168 -0.21 -20.70 -16.44
C VAL A 168 0.88 -19.85 -15.77
N GLU A 169 1.58 -19.06 -16.59
CA GLU A 169 2.52 -18.05 -16.12
C GLU A 169 1.78 -16.78 -15.70
N ILE A 170 1.95 -16.37 -14.45
CA ILE A 170 1.33 -15.15 -13.90
C ILE A 170 2.34 -14.17 -13.30
N GLY A 171 3.64 -14.37 -13.51
CA GLY A 171 4.70 -13.52 -12.95
C GLY A 171 4.57 -12.04 -13.32
N GLU A 172 4.03 -11.74 -14.50
CA GLU A 172 3.81 -10.38 -14.98
C GLU A 172 2.37 -9.87 -14.79
N ASP A 173 1.46 -10.73 -14.30
CA ASP A 173 0.06 -10.36 -14.06
C ASP A 173 -0.10 -9.74 -12.66
N VAL A 174 0.13 -8.43 -12.58
CA VAL A 174 0.09 -7.64 -11.34
C VAL A 174 -1.25 -7.82 -10.60
N GLY A 175 -2.37 -7.85 -11.32
CA GLY A 175 -3.70 -7.95 -10.73
C GLY A 175 -3.93 -9.31 -10.07
N VAL A 176 -3.59 -10.39 -10.76
CA VAL A 176 -3.69 -11.76 -10.23
C VAL A 176 -2.70 -11.97 -9.08
N LEU A 177 -1.45 -11.56 -9.23
CA LEU A 177 -0.44 -11.65 -8.18
C LEU A 177 -0.89 -11.02 -6.87
N LEU A 178 -1.43 -9.80 -6.94
CA LEU A 178 -1.89 -9.08 -5.76
C LEU A 178 -3.21 -9.61 -5.17
N THR A 179 -4.04 -10.21 -6.01
CA THR A 179 -5.19 -10.99 -5.55
C THR A 179 -4.73 -12.16 -4.68
N LEU A 180 -3.70 -12.88 -5.10
CA LEU A 180 -3.12 -14.00 -4.36
C LEU A 180 -2.36 -13.53 -3.11
N TYR A 181 -1.65 -12.41 -3.19
CA TYR A 181 -0.97 -11.82 -2.04
C TYR A 181 -1.95 -11.46 -0.91
N GLN A 182 -3.09 -10.87 -1.26
CA GLN A 182 -4.13 -10.50 -0.32
C GLN A 182 -4.91 -11.72 0.20
N GLY A 183 -5.31 -12.61 -0.71
CA GLY A 183 -6.23 -13.72 -0.44
C GLY A 183 -5.56 -15.01 0.05
N GLY A 184 -4.32 -15.27 -0.38
CA GLY A 184 -3.62 -16.55 -0.19
C GLY A 184 -4.23 -17.70 -1.00
N ASP A 185 -3.93 -18.92 -0.55
CA ASP A 185 -4.45 -20.19 -1.06
C ASP A 185 -4.24 -20.35 -2.60
N SER A 186 -3.04 -20.02 -3.07
CA SER A 186 -2.65 -20.09 -4.49
C SER A 186 -2.71 -21.49 -5.06
N ASP A 187 -2.29 -22.49 -4.30
CA ASP A 187 -2.40 -23.91 -4.60
C ASP A 187 -3.84 -24.34 -4.92
N LEU A 188 -4.78 -24.01 -4.02
CA LEU A 188 -6.19 -24.34 -4.18
C LEU A 188 -6.82 -23.59 -5.37
N ARG A 189 -6.48 -22.30 -5.55
CA ARG A 189 -6.97 -21.50 -6.67
C ARG A 189 -6.39 -21.98 -8.01
N ALA A 190 -5.12 -22.38 -8.05
CA ALA A 190 -4.48 -22.96 -9.22
C ALA A 190 -5.09 -24.32 -9.58
N ALA A 191 -5.33 -25.21 -8.60
CA ALA A 191 -6.02 -26.49 -8.85
C ALA A 191 -7.44 -26.30 -9.40
N GLN A 192 -8.16 -25.27 -8.92
CA GLN A 192 -9.46 -24.91 -9.49
C GLN A 192 -9.35 -24.42 -10.93
N LEU A 193 -8.35 -23.60 -11.23
CA LEU A 193 -8.10 -23.15 -12.60
C LEU A 193 -7.72 -24.32 -13.52
N ALA A 194 -6.85 -25.23 -13.07
CA ALA A 194 -6.46 -26.42 -13.82
C ALA A 194 -7.68 -27.28 -14.21
N ARG A 195 -8.60 -27.51 -13.26
CA ARG A 195 -9.86 -28.21 -13.54
C ARG A 195 -10.71 -27.48 -14.58
N ARG A 196 -10.83 -26.16 -14.47
CA ARG A 196 -11.56 -25.36 -15.48
C ARG A 196 -10.90 -25.41 -16.85
N ARG A 197 -9.56 -25.42 -16.89
CA ARG A 197 -8.78 -25.50 -18.14
C ARG A 197 -8.91 -26.84 -18.84
N ALA A 198 -9.24 -27.90 -18.12
CA ALA A 198 -9.59 -29.19 -18.71
C ALA A 198 -10.91 -29.14 -19.50
N GLU A 199 -11.83 -28.24 -19.12
CA GLU A 199 -13.11 -28.04 -19.80
C GLU A 199 -13.04 -26.88 -20.82
N ASP A 200 -12.30 -25.83 -20.49
CA ASP A 200 -12.11 -24.61 -21.28
C ASP A 200 -10.61 -24.23 -21.29
N PRO A 201 -9.85 -24.67 -22.30
CA PRO A 201 -8.41 -24.36 -22.40
C PRO A 201 -8.08 -22.86 -22.45
N ALA A 202 -9.04 -21.99 -22.78
CA ALA A 202 -8.87 -20.54 -22.78
C ALA A 202 -9.10 -19.90 -21.40
N ALA A 203 -9.52 -20.67 -20.39
CA ALA A 203 -9.72 -20.16 -19.05
C ALA A 203 -8.41 -19.57 -18.46
N VAL A 204 -8.50 -18.32 -18.04
CA VAL A 204 -7.40 -17.55 -17.41
C VAL A 204 -7.76 -17.13 -15.98
N PRO A 205 -6.77 -16.95 -15.09
CA PRO A 205 -7.01 -16.31 -13.81
C PRO A 205 -7.44 -14.85 -14.01
N LEU A 206 -8.17 -14.31 -13.04
CA LEU A 206 -8.64 -12.93 -13.07
C LEU A 206 -8.31 -12.25 -11.75
N ALA A 207 -7.91 -10.99 -11.83
CA ALA A 207 -7.82 -10.12 -10.67
C ALA A 207 -9.14 -10.11 -9.90
N ALA A 208 -9.04 -10.19 -8.58
CA ALA A 208 -10.18 -10.17 -7.67
C ALA A 208 -9.77 -9.54 -6.34
N ASP A 209 -10.66 -9.61 -5.35
CA ASP A 209 -10.50 -8.93 -4.07
C ASP A 209 -10.29 -7.42 -4.31
N GLU A 210 -9.70 -6.68 -3.38
CA GLU A 210 -9.53 -5.23 -3.52
C GLU A 210 -8.18 -4.82 -4.09
N MET A 211 -7.11 -5.51 -3.69
CA MET A 211 -5.74 -5.08 -3.92
C MET A 211 -5.36 -5.16 -5.40
N GLY A 212 -5.63 -6.30 -6.06
CA GLY A 212 -5.37 -6.49 -7.48
C GLY A 212 -6.07 -5.43 -8.34
N PRO A 213 -7.41 -5.34 -8.31
CA PRO A 213 -8.15 -4.34 -9.08
C PRO A 213 -7.81 -2.90 -8.71
N TRP A 214 -7.45 -2.61 -7.45
CA TRP A 214 -6.99 -1.27 -7.08
C TRP A 214 -5.65 -0.93 -7.72
N VAL A 215 -4.68 -1.85 -7.75
CA VAL A 215 -3.37 -1.57 -8.35
C VAL A 215 -3.48 -1.45 -9.88
N GLU A 216 -4.27 -2.29 -10.54
CA GLU A 216 -4.50 -2.18 -11.98
C GLU A 216 -5.07 -0.81 -12.37
N ARG A 217 -6.12 -0.35 -11.68
CA ARG A 217 -6.71 0.98 -11.91
C ARG A 217 -5.75 2.14 -11.64
N ASN A 218 -4.74 1.91 -10.80
CA ASN A 218 -3.77 2.92 -10.38
C ASN A 218 -2.35 2.62 -10.90
N ALA A 219 -2.20 1.81 -11.96
CA ALA A 219 -0.89 1.37 -12.45
C ALA A 219 0.04 2.54 -12.81
N GLY A 220 -0.51 3.59 -13.43
CA GLY A 220 0.26 4.81 -13.73
C GLY A 220 0.84 5.49 -12.48
N PHE A 221 0.06 5.54 -11.39
CA PHE A 221 0.51 6.08 -10.10
C PHE A 221 1.60 5.22 -9.45
N VAL A 222 1.43 3.89 -9.49
CA VAL A 222 2.43 2.95 -8.93
C VAL A 222 3.77 3.08 -9.67
N ARG A 223 3.74 3.12 -11.01
CA ARG A 223 4.95 3.30 -11.84
C ARG A 223 5.61 4.66 -11.59
N ALA A 224 4.83 5.74 -11.46
CA ALA A 224 5.37 7.05 -11.14
C ALA A 224 6.08 7.04 -9.76
N ALA A 225 5.48 6.40 -8.75
CA ALA A 225 6.10 6.25 -7.44
C ALA A 225 7.43 5.46 -7.51
N LEU A 226 7.49 4.39 -8.31
CA LEU A 226 8.71 3.59 -8.54
C LEU A 226 9.84 4.36 -9.23
N ARG A 227 9.51 5.36 -10.06
CA ARG A 227 10.48 6.27 -10.68
C ARG A 227 10.91 7.42 -9.76
N GLY A 228 10.35 7.50 -8.56
CA GLY A 228 10.52 8.66 -7.68
C GLY A 228 9.93 9.94 -8.26
N GLU A 229 9.05 9.83 -9.27
CA GLU A 229 8.38 10.97 -9.84
C GLU A 229 7.43 11.56 -8.81
N PRO A 230 7.39 12.90 -8.69
CA PRO A 230 6.65 13.55 -7.63
C PRO A 230 5.15 13.44 -7.88
N SER A 231 4.54 12.36 -7.37
CA SER A 231 3.09 12.31 -7.16
C SER A 231 2.63 13.38 -6.16
N ILE A 232 3.55 14.01 -5.42
CA ILE A 232 3.28 14.99 -4.37
C ILE A 232 3.37 16.44 -4.88
N GLU A 233 4.36 16.79 -5.71
CA GLU A 233 4.54 18.19 -6.14
C GLU A 233 3.60 18.62 -7.27
N ALA A 234 3.22 17.71 -8.18
CA ALA A 234 2.28 18.03 -9.26
C ALA A 234 0.87 18.38 -8.70
N VAL A 235 0.45 17.69 -7.64
CA VAL A 235 -0.84 17.94 -6.97
C VAL A 235 -0.79 19.18 -6.06
N GLY A 236 0.36 19.42 -5.41
CA GLY A 236 0.54 20.56 -4.51
C GLY A 236 0.74 21.91 -5.22
N ARG A 237 1.43 21.95 -6.38
CA ARG A 237 1.69 23.20 -7.12
C ARG A 237 0.45 23.74 -7.85
N GLY A 238 -0.47 22.88 -8.30
CA GLY A 238 -1.76 23.29 -8.85
C GLY A 238 -2.65 24.00 -7.82
N ALA A 239 -2.72 23.47 -6.60
CA ALA A 239 -3.53 24.06 -5.52
C ALA A 239 -2.99 25.40 -4.99
N ARG A 240 -1.66 25.62 -5.04
CA ARG A 240 -1.07 26.93 -4.68
C ARG A 240 -1.28 27.99 -5.77
N ARG A 241 -1.19 27.63 -7.07
CA ARG A 241 -1.43 28.59 -8.17
C ARG A 241 -2.87 29.14 -8.17
N VAL A 242 -3.87 28.33 -7.84
CA VAL A 242 -5.28 28.79 -7.77
C VAL A 242 -5.52 29.74 -6.59
N ARG A 243 -4.83 29.55 -5.45
CA ARG A 243 -4.92 30.48 -4.31
C ARG A 243 -4.23 31.81 -4.57
N SER A 244 -3.11 31.82 -5.29
CA SER A 244 -2.43 33.07 -5.68
C SER A 244 -3.24 33.88 -6.69
N ALA A 245 -3.90 33.21 -7.65
CA ALA A 245 -4.78 33.89 -8.62
C ALA A 245 -6.02 34.51 -7.95
N ARG A 246 -6.60 33.86 -6.92
CA ARG A 246 -7.75 34.40 -6.18
C ARG A 246 -7.40 35.59 -5.27
N LEU A 247 -6.15 35.68 -4.80
CA LEU A 247 -5.66 36.80 -4.00
C LEU A 247 -5.28 38.02 -4.85
N GLN A 248 -4.93 37.84 -6.13
CA GLN A 248 -4.63 38.97 -7.03
C GLN A 248 -5.86 39.64 -7.64
N VAL A 249 -7.03 38.99 -7.65
CA VAL A 249 -8.29 39.60 -8.15
C VAL A 249 -9.01 40.41 -7.06
N GLY A 250 -8.57 40.36 -5.80
CA GLY A 250 -9.25 40.98 -4.65
C GLY A 250 -8.63 42.26 -4.08
N THR A 251 -7.50 42.76 -4.59
CA THR A 251 -6.77 43.87 -3.95
C THR A 251 -6.75 45.19 -4.74
N SER A 252 -7.55 45.32 -5.80
CA SER A 252 -7.66 46.57 -6.55
C SER A 252 -8.91 47.39 -6.20
N THR A 253 -9.24 47.54 -4.91
CA THR A 253 -10.09 48.66 -4.42
C THR A 253 -10.04 48.76 -2.89
N ALA A 254 -9.02 49.43 -2.33
CA ALA A 254 -9.16 50.09 -1.03
C ALA A 254 -8.03 51.09 -0.82
N ALA A 255 -8.37 52.34 -1.10
CA ALA A 255 -7.65 53.53 -0.71
C ALA A 255 -7.38 53.55 0.82
N GLN A 256 -6.10 53.74 1.17
CA GLN A 256 -5.64 54.95 1.85
C GLN A 256 -6.41 55.37 3.14
N VAL A 257 -5.96 54.89 4.31
CA VAL A 257 -5.96 55.68 5.55
C VAL A 257 -4.68 55.38 6.33
N ARG A 258 -3.84 56.41 6.50
CA ARG A 258 -2.66 56.41 7.37
C ARG A 258 -3.10 56.75 8.79
N SER A 259 -2.52 56.12 9.81
CA SER A 259 -2.26 56.78 11.10
C SER A 259 -1.06 56.14 11.81
N PRO A 260 -0.16 56.94 12.45
CA PRO A 260 1.07 56.47 13.10
C PRO A 260 1.00 56.58 14.63
N ILE A 261 1.22 55.48 15.37
CA ILE A 261 1.39 55.45 16.84
C ILE A 261 2.12 54.15 17.16
N ALA A 262 3.09 53.98 18.06
CA ALA A 262 4.05 54.82 18.77
C ALA A 262 5.08 53.82 19.34
N ARG A 263 6.30 54.29 19.61
CA ARG A 263 7.42 53.50 20.13
C ARG A 263 7.17 53.15 21.60
N GLY A 264 7.45 51.90 21.99
CA GLY A 264 7.52 51.46 23.38
C GLY A 264 8.76 50.61 23.59
N SER A 265 9.81 51.25 24.11
CA SER A 265 11.05 50.66 24.62
C SER A 265 10.83 50.01 25.98
N GLY A 266 11.22 48.75 26.15
CA GLY A 266 11.15 48.01 27.42
C GLY A 266 12.36 47.10 27.62
N THR A 267 13.17 47.48 28.60
CA THR A 267 14.47 47.03 29.09
C THR A 267 14.59 45.53 29.47
N PRO A 268 15.79 44.91 29.41
CA PRO A 268 16.04 43.52 29.84
C PRO A 268 16.56 43.43 31.29
N ALA A 269 16.32 42.28 31.95
CA ALA A 269 17.03 41.84 33.17
C ALA A 269 16.70 40.35 33.47
N PRO A 270 17.39 39.66 34.40
CA PRO A 270 18.81 39.34 34.38
C PRO A 270 19.09 37.82 34.54
N SER A 271 20.33 37.45 34.23
CA SER A 271 20.94 36.12 34.39
C SER A 271 21.34 35.79 35.84
N ALA A 272 21.36 34.49 36.19
CA ALA A 272 22.24 33.75 37.13
C ALA A 272 21.48 32.74 38.03
N PRO A 273 22.11 31.74 38.70
CA PRO A 273 23.48 31.20 38.57
C PRO A 273 23.56 29.66 38.41
N SER A 274 24.76 29.23 38.03
CA SER A 274 25.33 27.88 38.09
C SER A 274 25.67 27.41 39.52
N ARG A 275 25.29 26.17 39.87
CA ARG A 275 25.91 25.24 40.84
C ARG A 275 25.50 23.83 40.36
N GLY A 276 26.35 22.81 40.18
CA GLY A 276 27.53 22.40 40.94
C GLY A 276 27.13 21.29 41.93
N ALA A 277 27.31 20.02 41.56
CA ALA A 277 27.45 18.90 42.50
C ALA A 277 27.92 17.62 41.77
N GLU A 278 29.20 17.30 41.98
CA GLU A 278 29.75 15.95 41.97
C GLU A 278 28.96 15.04 42.92
N LEU A 279 28.92 13.73 42.63
CA LEU A 279 29.02 12.66 43.63
C LEU A 279 29.24 11.32 42.89
N ARG A 280 30.46 10.80 43.07
CA ARG A 280 30.92 9.40 43.15
C ARG A 280 30.29 8.33 42.25
#